data_AF-A0A973RLY4-F1
#
_entry.id   AF-A0A973RLY4-F1
#
_cell.length_a   1.000
_cell.length_b   1.000
_cell.length_c   1.000
_cell.angle_alpha   90.00
_cell.angle_beta   90.00
_cell.angle_gamma   90.00
#
_symmetry.space_group_name_H-M   'P 1'
#
loop_
_entity.id
_entity.type
_entity.pdbx_description
1 polymer ?
#
loop_
_entity_poly.entity_id
_entity_poly.type
_entity_poly.pdbx_seq_one_letter_code
_entity_poly.pdbx_strand_id
1 'polypeptide(L)'
;MSDDTPAWDYDDIPPPPPRLAQPRRGSSHLYLSPPNQRDRDVWAAERRHLNGWTYQQIADALGLSSKGAACDAVARGRRVPDTEREQRAAEVRETLRERLELLHEAALEVLGRRHITVSHGKVIMVKDEETGQETPLLDDGPTLQAIDRLLRINESYRKFEGLDQPAKVEHSGGVTYEILGVDPKDLR
;
A
#
# COMPACT_ATOMS: atom_id res chain seq x y z
N MET A 1 -39.75 20.71 -22.48
CA MET A 1 -38.63 20.37 -23.37
C MET A 1 -37.61 19.68 -22.49
N SER A 2 -37.56 18.35 -22.57
CA SER A 2 -36.57 17.57 -21.84
C SER A 2 -35.23 17.81 -22.53
N ASP A 3 -34.29 18.36 -21.79
CA ASP A 3 -32.95 18.69 -22.24
C ASP A 3 -32.18 17.37 -22.41
N ASP A 4 -32.07 16.92 -23.66
CA ASP A 4 -31.39 15.67 -24.08
C ASP A 4 -29.89 15.89 -24.27
N THR A 5 -29.32 16.90 -23.59
CA THR A 5 -27.88 17.16 -23.59
C THR A 5 -27.19 16.03 -22.84
N PRO A 6 -26.34 15.23 -23.51
CA PRO A 6 -25.63 14.15 -22.85
C PRO A 6 -24.76 14.71 -21.71
N ALA A 7 -24.69 14.00 -20.58
CA ALA A 7 -24.02 14.44 -19.35
C ALA A 7 -22.50 14.73 -19.46
N TRP A 8 -21.93 14.69 -20.66
CA TRP A 8 -20.53 14.99 -20.98
C TRP A 8 -20.29 16.44 -21.45
N ASP A 9 -21.32 17.29 -21.51
CA ASP A 9 -21.21 18.71 -21.94
C ASP A 9 -21.00 19.70 -20.77
N TYR A 10 -20.51 19.21 -19.62
CA TYR A 10 -20.04 20.08 -18.53
C TYR A 10 -18.56 20.41 -18.76
N ASP A 11 -18.22 21.71 -18.75
CA ASP A 11 -16.89 22.28 -19.09
C ASP A 11 -15.69 21.65 -18.35
N ASP A 12 -15.91 20.91 -17.26
CA ASP A 12 -14.87 20.33 -16.40
C ASP A 12 -14.62 18.81 -16.60
N ILE A 13 -15.34 18.13 -17.51
CA ILE A 13 -15.23 16.67 -17.68
C ILE A 13 -14.43 16.33 -18.96
N PRO A 14 -13.24 15.73 -18.86
CA PRO A 14 -12.46 15.36 -20.04
C PRO A 14 -13.23 14.32 -20.87
N PRO A 15 -13.30 14.48 -22.21
CA PRO A 15 -14.05 13.59 -23.08
C PRO A 15 -13.54 12.15 -22.99
N PRO A 16 -14.39 11.15 -23.27
CA PRO A 16 -14.00 9.75 -23.25
C PRO A 16 -12.86 9.49 -24.26
N PRO A 17 -11.78 8.80 -23.88
CA PRO A 17 -10.68 8.52 -24.79
C PRO A 17 -11.20 7.72 -26.00
N PRO A 18 -10.89 8.15 -27.24
CA PRO A 18 -11.47 7.58 -28.45
C PRO A 18 -11.05 6.13 -28.60
N ARG A 19 -11.91 5.22 -29.08
CA ARG A 19 -11.49 3.83 -29.29
C ARG A 19 -10.49 3.76 -30.45
N LEU A 20 -9.22 3.42 -30.17
CA LEU A 20 -8.23 3.25 -31.25
C LEU A 20 -8.52 2.00 -32.07
N ALA A 21 -8.19 2.07 -33.36
CA ALA A 21 -8.32 0.94 -34.28
C ALA A 21 -7.53 -0.26 -33.74
N GLN A 22 -8.17 -1.43 -33.76
CA GLN A 22 -7.47 -2.66 -33.43
C GLN A 22 -6.44 -2.95 -34.52
N PRO A 23 -5.21 -3.35 -34.15
CA PRO A 23 -4.23 -3.77 -35.14
C PRO A 23 -4.80 -4.95 -35.95
N ARG A 24 -4.73 -4.87 -37.28
CA ARG A 24 -5.10 -5.99 -38.16
C ARG A 24 -4.17 -7.18 -37.85
N ARG A 25 -4.75 -8.35 -37.57
CA ARG A 25 -3.99 -9.55 -37.22
C ARG A 25 -3.90 -10.53 -38.39
N GLY A 26 -2.72 -11.14 -38.56
CA GLY A 26 -2.55 -12.44 -39.22
C GLY A 26 -3.08 -13.61 -38.36
N SER A 27 -2.93 -14.84 -38.84
CA SER A 27 -3.69 -16.07 -38.49
C SER A 27 -3.56 -16.64 -37.06
N SER A 28 -3.59 -15.83 -36.01
CA SER A 28 -3.55 -16.32 -34.63
C SER A 28 -4.81 -15.92 -33.87
N HIS A 29 -5.48 -16.90 -33.24
CA HIS A 29 -6.77 -16.80 -32.53
C HIS A 29 -6.70 -16.13 -31.14
N LEU A 30 -5.80 -15.16 -30.93
CA LEU A 30 -5.80 -14.36 -29.69
C LEU A 30 -6.43 -13.00 -29.98
N TYR A 31 -7.48 -12.68 -29.21
CA TYR A 31 -8.11 -11.36 -29.23
C TYR A 31 -7.16 -10.33 -28.62
N LEU A 32 -6.57 -9.47 -29.46
CA LEU A 32 -5.78 -8.33 -28.99
C LEU A 32 -6.72 -7.18 -28.63
N SER A 33 -6.66 -6.73 -27.38
CA SER A 33 -7.34 -5.50 -26.96
C SER A 33 -6.79 -4.28 -27.72
N PRO A 34 -7.61 -3.24 -27.96
CA PRO A 34 -7.13 -1.97 -28.50
C PRO A 34 -5.94 -1.43 -27.69
N PRO A 35 -4.95 -0.79 -28.33
CA PRO A 35 -3.75 -0.31 -27.63
C PRO A 35 -4.05 0.69 -26.51
N ASN A 36 -5.17 1.43 -26.59
CA ASN A 36 -5.62 2.37 -25.55
C ASN A 36 -6.77 1.84 -24.69
N GLN A 37 -6.97 0.51 -24.63
CA GLN A 37 -7.99 -0.08 -23.78
C GLN A 37 -7.76 0.26 -22.30
N ARG A 38 -6.48 0.38 -21.89
CA ARG A 38 -6.09 0.77 -20.52
C ARG A 38 -6.58 2.17 -20.16
N ASP A 39 -6.34 3.15 -21.03
CA ASP A 39 -6.74 4.55 -20.80
C ASP A 39 -8.26 4.68 -20.69
N ARG A 40 -8.98 3.89 -21.49
CA ARG A 40 -10.45 3.81 -21.45
C ARG A 40 -10.97 3.18 -20.15
N ASP A 41 -10.31 2.14 -19.67
CA ASP A 41 -10.66 1.49 -18.40
C ASP A 41 -10.35 2.42 -17.20
N VAL A 42 -9.22 3.13 -17.20
CA VAL A 42 -8.85 4.14 -16.18
C VAL A 42 -9.85 5.29 -16.16
N TRP A 43 -10.17 5.85 -17.34
CA TRP A 43 -11.19 6.89 -17.49
C TRP A 43 -12.54 6.45 -16.93
N ALA A 44 -12.98 5.22 -17.21
CA ALA A 44 -14.22 4.66 -16.64
C ALA A 44 -14.18 4.61 -15.09
N ALA A 45 -13.06 4.15 -14.53
CA ALA A 45 -12.87 4.02 -13.09
C ALA A 45 -12.92 5.37 -12.38
N GLU A 46 -12.27 6.40 -12.94
CA GLU A 46 -12.27 7.77 -12.42
C GLU A 46 -13.69 8.36 -12.41
N ARG A 47 -14.46 8.22 -13.51
CA ARG A 47 -15.82 8.78 -13.63
C ARG A 47 -16.78 8.14 -12.65
N ARG A 48 -16.60 6.85 -12.39
CA ARG A 48 -17.37 6.13 -11.37
C ARG A 48 -17.02 6.59 -9.95
N HIS A 49 -15.75 6.90 -9.67
CA HIS A 49 -15.28 7.19 -8.32
C HIS A 49 -15.39 8.67 -7.92
N LEU A 50 -14.99 9.58 -8.81
CA LEU A 50 -14.90 11.01 -8.54
C LEU A 50 -16.21 11.74 -8.85
N ASN A 51 -16.88 11.38 -9.95
CA ASN A 51 -18.06 12.09 -10.44
C ASN A 51 -19.38 11.34 -10.17
N GLY A 52 -19.32 10.14 -9.58
CA GLY A 52 -20.50 9.35 -9.22
C GLY A 52 -21.29 8.78 -10.40
N TRP A 53 -20.72 8.76 -11.61
CA TRP A 53 -21.42 8.35 -12.83
C TRP A 53 -22.00 6.93 -12.71
N THR A 54 -23.16 6.71 -13.30
CA THR A 54 -23.75 5.37 -13.41
C THR A 54 -23.03 4.55 -14.47
N TYR A 55 -23.04 3.22 -14.32
CA TYR A 55 -22.48 2.33 -15.35
C TYR A 55 -23.15 2.48 -16.72
N GLN A 56 -24.41 2.95 -16.76
CA GLN A 56 -25.10 3.23 -18.02
C GLN A 56 -24.49 4.45 -18.71
N GLN A 57 -24.34 5.57 -17.99
CA GLN A 57 -23.69 6.77 -18.52
C GLN A 57 -22.25 6.52 -18.99
N ILE A 58 -21.50 5.67 -18.26
CA ILE A 58 -20.16 5.26 -18.65
C ILE A 58 -20.18 4.39 -19.93
N ALA A 59 -21.16 3.49 -20.04
CA ALA A 59 -21.31 2.66 -21.24
C ALA A 59 -21.63 3.53 -22.46
N ASP A 60 -22.55 4.48 -22.32
CA ASP A 60 -22.97 5.38 -23.39
C ASP A 60 -21.81 6.28 -23.83
N ALA A 61 -21.07 6.87 -22.88
CA ALA A 61 -19.91 7.72 -23.17
C ALA A 61 -18.76 6.96 -23.84
N LEU A 62 -18.49 5.73 -23.43
CA LEU A 62 -17.43 4.92 -24.03
C LEU A 62 -17.90 4.18 -25.30
N GLY A 63 -19.20 4.21 -25.64
CA GLY A 63 -19.75 3.39 -26.74
C GLY A 63 -19.61 1.88 -26.47
N LEU A 64 -19.81 1.46 -25.21
CA LEU A 64 -19.83 0.06 -24.82
C LEU A 64 -21.23 -0.53 -25.04
N SER A 65 -21.28 -1.82 -25.39
CA SER A 65 -22.53 -2.51 -25.74
C SER A 65 -23.47 -2.74 -24.55
N SER A 66 -22.97 -2.68 -23.32
CA SER A 66 -23.78 -2.94 -22.13
C SER A 66 -23.22 -2.29 -20.87
N LYS A 67 -24.12 -2.11 -19.88
CA LYS A 67 -23.79 -1.75 -18.50
C LYS A 67 -22.78 -2.72 -17.86
N GLY A 68 -22.87 -4.01 -18.20
CA GLY A 68 -21.93 -5.03 -17.73
C GLY A 68 -20.51 -4.78 -18.22
N ALA A 69 -20.36 -4.45 -19.51
CA ALA A 69 -19.06 -4.09 -20.08
C ALA A 69 -18.45 -2.84 -19.43
N ALA A 70 -19.28 -1.88 -19.02
CA ALA A 70 -18.82 -0.71 -18.25
C ALA A 70 -18.40 -1.07 -16.82
N CYS A 71 -19.12 -1.96 -16.15
CA CYS A 71 -18.71 -2.48 -14.83
C CYS A 71 -17.35 -3.18 -14.92
N ASP A 72 -17.14 -4.01 -15.95
CA ASP A 72 -15.86 -4.67 -16.17
C ASP A 72 -14.74 -3.68 -16.50
N ALA A 73 -15.03 -2.64 -17.30
CA ALA A 73 -14.08 -1.57 -17.59
C ALA A 73 -13.65 -0.81 -16.34
N VAL A 74 -14.61 -0.45 -15.47
CA VAL A 74 -14.33 0.16 -14.17
C VAL A 74 -13.50 -0.76 -13.28
N ALA A 75 -13.84 -2.06 -13.22
CA ALA A 75 -13.12 -3.02 -12.41
C ALA A 75 -11.68 -3.23 -12.91
N ARG A 76 -11.46 -3.25 -14.22
CA ARG A 76 -10.12 -3.29 -14.82
C ARG A 76 -9.36 -2.01 -14.55
N GLY A 77 -9.96 -0.84 -14.73
CA GLY A 77 -9.35 0.47 -14.47
C GLY A 77 -8.91 0.65 -13.03
N ARG A 78 -9.72 0.19 -12.06
CA ARG A 78 -9.34 0.18 -10.63
C ARG A 78 -8.14 -0.69 -10.32
N ARG A 79 -7.88 -1.71 -11.14
CA ARG A 79 -6.72 -2.61 -11.01
C ARG A 79 -5.51 -2.11 -11.78
N VAL A 80 -5.67 -1.09 -12.63
CA VAL A 80 -4.53 -0.47 -13.29
C VAL A 80 -3.78 0.30 -12.22
N PRO A 81 -2.54 -0.06 -11.92
CA PRO A 81 -1.70 0.81 -11.14
C PRO A 81 -1.51 2.09 -11.91
N ASP A 82 -1.97 3.18 -11.33
CA ASP A 82 -1.62 4.52 -11.76
C ASP A 82 -0.10 4.63 -11.55
N THR A 83 0.66 4.50 -12.65
CA THR A 83 2.13 4.42 -12.60
C THR A 83 2.73 5.63 -11.90
N GLU A 84 2.08 6.79 -12.03
CA GLU A 84 2.49 8.00 -11.31
C GLU A 84 2.21 7.88 -9.82
N ARG A 85 1.06 7.32 -9.44
CA ARG A 85 0.74 7.03 -8.02
C ARG A 85 1.69 5.99 -7.43
N GLU A 86 2.04 4.95 -8.17
CA GLU A 86 3.02 3.95 -7.72
C GLU A 86 4.41 4.54 -7.56
N GLN A 87 4.86 5.37 -8.51
CA GLN A 87 6.13 6.09 -8.42
C GLN A 87 6.15 7.02 -7.19
N ARG A 88 5.12 7.85 -7.01
CA ARG A 88 5.01 8.70 -5.80
C ARG A 88 4.97 7.88 -4.52
N ALA A 89 4.26 6.76 -4.51
CA ALA A 89 4.22 5.87 -3.35
C ALA A 89 5.59 5.23 -3.08
N ALA A 90 6.36 4.89 -4.12
CA ALA A 90 7.72 4.38 -3.99
C ALA A 90 8.68 5.44 -3.45
N GLU A 91 8.62 6.68 -3.94
CA GLU A 91 9.42 7.80 -3.43
C GLU A 91 9.14 8.08 -1.95
N VAL A 92 7.87 8.08 -1.56
CA VAL A 92 7.47 8.25 -0.15
C VAL A 92 7.99 7.10 0.71
N ARG A 93 7.94 5.86 0.22
CA ARG A 93 8.49 4.70 0.92
C ARG A 93 10.00 4.82 1.11
N GLU A 94 10.74 5.23 0.08
CA GLU A 94 12.19 5.42 0.17
C GLU A 94 12.55 6.50 1.19
N THR A 95 11.90 7.66 1.10
CA THR A 95 12.10 8.76 2.07
C THR A 95 11.85 8.32 3.51
N LEU A 96 10.85 7.46 3.73
CA LEU A 96 10.56 6.91 5.06
C LEU A 96 11.63 5.93 5.53
N ARG A 97 12.17 5.10 4.62
CA ARG A 97 13.28 4.19 4.91
C ARG A 97 14.52 4.98 5.36
N GLU A 98 14.94 5.97 4.57
CA GLU A 98 16.08 6.84 4.90
C GLU A 98 15.93 7.49 6.28
N ARG A 99 14.73 7.96 6.62
CA ARG A 99 14.46 8.53 7.96
C ARG A 99 14.63 7.51 9.07
N LEU A 100 14.21 6.27 8.86
CA LEU A 100 14.40 5.21 9.85
C LEU A 100 15.88 4.84 10.00
N GLU A 101 16.67 4.89 8.92
CA GLU A 101 18.13 4.62 8.95
C GLU A 101 18.84 5.69 9.79
N LEU A 102 18.53 6.97 9.54
CA LEU A 102 19.06 8.08 10.31
C LEU A 102 18.72 7.99 11.81
N LEU A 103 17.49 7.59 12.14
CA LEU A 103 17.09 7.38 13.55
C LEU A 103 17.83 6.20 14.18
N HIS A 104 18.08 5.14 13.41
CA HIS A 104 18.84 3.98 13.86
C HIS A 104 20.30 4.37 14.17
N GLU A 105 20.95 5.07 13.24
CA GLU A 105 22.32 5.57 13.41
C GLU A 105 22.44 6.50 14.62
N ALA A 106 21.51 7.44 14.79
CA ALA A 106 21.51 8.34 15.93
C ALA A 106 21.38 7.58 17.28
N ALA A 107 20.55 6.54 17.33
CA ALA A 107 20.41 5.73 18.53
C ALA A 107 21.67 4.88 18.81
N LEU A 108 22.32 4.35 17.77
CA LEU A 108 23.62 3.67 17.90
C LEU A 108 24.71 4.63 18.39
N GLU A 109 24.71 5.88 17.91
CA GLU A 109 25.66 6.90 18.37
C GLU A 109 25.50 7.17 19.87
N VAL A 110 24.26 7.29 20.37
CA VAL A 110 24.00 7.41 21.81
C VAL A 110 24.52 6.18 22.54
N LEU A 111 24.28 4.98 22.03
CA LEU A 111 24.74 3.73 22.66
C LEU A 111 26.27 3.63 22.75
N GLY A 112 26.99 4.16 21.76
CA GLY A 112 28.45 4.16 21.71
C GLY A 112 29.12 5.22 22.58
N ARG A 113 28.37 6.18 23.13
CA ARG A 113 28.91 7.27 23.96
C ARG A 113 28.98 6.87 25.43
N ARG A 114 29.95 7.45 26.15
CA ARG A 114 30.05 7.32 27.62
C ARG A 114 29.15 8.35 28.28
N HIS A 115 28.15 7.88 29.02
CA HIS A 115 27.19 8.73 29.72
C HIS A 115 27.55 8.90 31.19
N ILE A 116 27.43 10.11 31.69
CA ILE A 116 27.72 10.47 33.09
C ILE A 116 26.44 10.97 33.76
N THR A 117 26.27 10.67 35.04
CA THR A 117 25.10 11.11 35.79
C THR A 117 25.20 12.60 36.11
N VAL A 118 24.16 13.36 35.74
CA VAL A 118 24.02 14.78 36.07
C VAL A 118 22.76 14.97 36.91
N SER A 119 22.88 15.68 38.04
CA SER A 119 21.76 16.05 38.90
C SER A 119 21.81 17.54 39.20
N HIS A 120 20.70 18.24 38.97
CA HIS A 120 20.59 19.70 39.17
C HIS A 120 21.70 20.50 38.47
N GLY A 121 22.12 20.06 37.28
CA GLY A 121 23.19 20.72 36.49
C GLY A 121 24.61 20.45 36.98
N LYS A 122 24.81 19.53 37.93
CA LYS A 122 26.13 19.12 38.44
C LYS A 122 26.41 17.65 38.12
N VAL A 123 27.63 17.36 37.70
CA VAL A 123 28.11 15.98 37.52
C VAL A 123 28.27 15.35 38.91
N ILE A 124 27.73 14.15 39.08
CA ILE A 124 27.90 13.38 40.32
C ILE A 124 29.26 12.70 40.28
N MET A 125 30.09 12.94 41.30
CA MET A 125 31.39 12.31 41.48
C MET A 125 31.30 11.26 42.58
N VAL A 126 31.96 10.12 42.38
CA VAL A 126 32.11 9.05 43.37
C VAL A 126 33.59 8.90 43.69
N LYS A 127 33.90 8.78 44.97
CA LYS A 127 35.26 8.53 45.44
C LYS A 127 35.50 7.04 45.45
N ASP A 128 36.57 6.62 44.79
CA ASP A 128 37.06 5.26 44.85
C ASP A 128 37.67 4.99 46.24
N GLU A 129 37.20 3.93 46.91
CA GLU A 129 37.60 3.60 48.29
C GLU A 129 39.05 3.12 48.39
N GLU A 130 39.62 2.56 47.32
CA GLU A 130 40.97 2.00 47.32
C GLU A 130 42.02 3.02 46.88
N THR A 131 41.70 3.85 45.88
CA THR A 131 42.65 4.83 45.31
C THR A 131 42.43 6.24 45.85
N GLY A 132 41.27 6.50 46.47
CA GLY A 132 40.87 7.83 46.93
C GLY A 132 40.58 8.84 45.82
N GLN A 133 40.59 8.40 44.55
CA GLN A 133 40.39 9.24 43.38
C GLN A 133 38.90 9.48 43.12
N GLU A 134 38.53 10.71 42.78
CA GLU A 134 37.17 11.06 42.41
C GLU A 134 36.94 10.81 40.91
N THR A 135 35.95 9.98 40.59
CA THR A 135 35.56 9.67 39.21
C THR A 135 34.07 9.98 39.00
N PRO A 136 33.66 10.42 37.79
CA PRO A 136 32.27 10.70 37.52
C PRO A 136 31.44 9.40 37.54
N LEU A 137 30.28 9.44 38.19
CA LEU A 137 29.32 8.33 38.18
C LEU A 137 28.83 8.10 36.75
N LEU A 138 28.91 6.85 36.29
CA LEU A 138 28.38 6.44 34.99
C LEU A 138 26.87 6.27 35.07
N ASP A 139 26.18 6.68 34.00
CA ASP A 139 24.73 6.55 33.88
C ASP A 139 24.37 5.60 32.74
N ASP A 140 23.80 4.44 33.06
CA ASP A 140 23.31 3.50 32.06
C ASP A 140 21.90 3.84 31.56
N GLY A 141 21.23 4.83 32.16
CA GLY A 141 19.89 5.28 31.79
C GLY A 141 19.77 5.66 30.30
N PRO A 142 20.61 6.56 29.78
CA PRO A 142 20.62 6.90 28.36
C PRO A 142 20.89 5.70 27.45
N THR A 143 21.76 4.77 27.87
CA THR A 143 22.05 3.54 27.14
C THR A 143 20.81 2.65 27.02
N LEU A 144 20.12 2.39 28.14
CA LEU A 144 18.90 1.59 28.16
C LEU A 144 17.78 2.24 27.33
N GLN A 145 17.65 3.57 27.41
CA GLN A 145 16.70 4.31 26.58
C GLN A 145 17.03 4.16 25.08
N ALA A 146 18.31 4.20 24.69
CA ALA A 146 18.73 3.99 23.30
C ALA A 146 18.40 2.58 22.81
N ILE A 147 18.62 1.55 23.63
CA ILE A 147 18.24 0.15 23.32
C ILE A 147 16.74 0.05 23.05
N ASP A 148 15.91 0.63 23.91
CA ASP A 148 14.45 0.63 23.73
C ASP A 148 14.02 1.31 22.42
N ARG A 149 14.68 2.42 22.05
CA ARG A 149 14.42 3.08 20.76
C ARG A 149 14.84 2.21 19.58
N LEU A 150 16.00 1.56 19.64
CA LEU A 150 16.46 0.65 18.59
C LEU A 150 15.50 -0.51 18.38
N LEU A 151 14.97 -1.11 19.45
CA LEU A 151 13.98 -2.18 19.36
C LEU A 151 12.71 -1.74 18.62
N ARG A 152 12.18 -0.55 18.94
CA ARG A 152 11.00 0.03 18.27
C ARG A 152 11.26 0.39 16.80
N ILE A 153 12.45 0.90 16.49
CA ILE A 153 12.86 1.18 15.11
C ILE A 153 12.93 -0.12 14.32
N ASN A 154 13.54 -1.17 14.88
CA ASN A 154 13.65 -2.49 14.25
C ASN A 154 12.28 -3.17 14.05
N GLU A 155 11.34 -3.02 14.98
CA GLU A 155 9.94 -3.42 14.76
C GLU A 155 9.29 -2.68 13.59
N SER A 156 9.56 -1.39 13.45
CA SER A 156 9.06 -0.58 12.35
C SER A 156 9.65 -1.06 11.02
N TYR A 157 10.94 -1.38 10.97
CA TYR A 157 11.59 -2.01 9.82
C TYR A 157 10.96 -3.35 9.43
N ARG A 158 10.77 -4.26 10.39
CA ARG A 158 10.18 -5.57 10.12
C ARG A 158 8.77 -5.47 9.55
N LYS A 159 7.97 -4.54 10.04
CA LYS A 159 6.63 -4.26 9.51
C LYS A 159 6.69 -3.63 8.12
N PHE A 160 7.60 -2.68 7.90
CA PHE A 160 7.77 -2.00 6.63
C PHE A 160 8.21 -2.95 5.51
N GLU A 161 9.19 -3.82 5.79
CA GLU A 161 9.70 -4.83 4.86
C GLU A 161 8.81 -6.09 4.80
N GLY A 162 7.74 -6.14 5.59
CA GLY A 162 6.78 -7.25 5.59
C GLY A 162 7.33 -8.56 6.16
N LEU A 163 8.45 -8.53 6.89
CA LEU A 163 9.05 -9.71 7.53
C LEU A 163 8.12 -10.36 8.58
N ASP A 164 7.23 -9.56 9.16
CA ASP A 164 6.23 -10.02 10.14
C ASP A 164 4.91 -10.47 9.47
N GLN A 165 4.81 -10.49 8.13
CA GLN A 165 3.58 -10.95 7.46
C GLN A 165 3.44 -12.47 7.63
N PRO A 166 2.26 -12.96 8.07
CA PRO A 166 2.03 -14.39 8.18
C PRO A 166 2.10 -15.03 6.79
N ALA A 167 2.87 -16.11 6.65
CA ALA A 167 2.89 -16.90 5.43
C ALA A 167 1.45 -17.38 5.15
N LYS A 168 0.87 -16.94 4.04
CA LYS A 168 -0.41 -17.47 3.57
C LYS A 168 -0.19 -18.94 3.21
N VAL A 169 -0.63 -19.83 4.10
CA VAL A 169 -0.78 -21.24 3.77
C VAL A 169 -2.04 -21.36 2.91
N GLU A 170 -1.85 -21.56 1.60
CA GLU A 170 -2.98 -21.92 0.74
C GLU A 170 -3.45 -23.32 1.12
N HIS A 171 -4.56 -23.39 1.85
CA HIS A 171 -5.26 -24.65 2.06
C HIS A 171 -6.02 -25.02 0.79
N SER A 172 -5.33 -25.60 -0.19
CA SER A 172 -5.97 -26.37 -1.27
C SER A 172 -6.41 -27.74 -0.75
N GLY A 173 -7.20 -27.76 0.32
CA GLY A 173 -7.79 -28.97 0.87
C GLY A 173 -9.23 -29.08 0.39
N GLY A 174 -9.52 -30.05 -0.46
CA GLY A 174 -10.91 -30.41 -0.79
C GLY A 174 -11.66 -30.73 0.50
N VAL A 175 -12.83 -30.13 0.69
CA VAL A 175 -13.66 -30.39 1.87
C VAL A 175 -14.41 -31.69 1.62
N THR A 176 -13.98 -32.78 2.28
CA THR A 176 -14.74 -34.03 2.32
C THR A 176 -15.80 -33.90 3.40
N TYR A 177 -17.07 -33.80 3.01
CA TYR A 177 -18.19 -33.87 3.93
C TYR A 177 -18.56 -35.34 4.15
N GLU A 178 -18.38 -35.83 5.37
CA GLU A 178 -18.99 -37.09 5.81
C GLU A 178 -20.28 -36.74 6.57
N ILE A 179 -21.42 -36.96 5.92
CA ILE A 179 -22.74 -36.73 6.53
C ILE A 179 -23.12 -37.99 7.29
N LEU A 180 -22.93 -37.99 8.61
CA LEU A 180 -23.39 -39.06 9.48
C LEU A 180 -24.84 -38.80 9.88
N GLY A 181 -25.77 -39.64 9.41
CA GLY A 181 -27.15 -39.69 9.90
C GLY A 181 -28.25 -39.21 8.95
N VAL A 182 -27.97 -39.01 7.66
CA VAL A 182 -29.02 -38.72 6.65
C VAL A 182 -29.24 -39.94 5.76
N ASP A 183 -30.49 -40.39 5.64
CA ASP A 183 -30.89 -41.48 4.75
C ASP A 183 -30.76 -41.00 3.29
N PRO A 184 -30.03 -41.69 2.39
CA PRO A 184 -29.71 -41.20 1.04
C PRO A 184 -30.91 -40.88 0.14
N LYS A 185 -32.14 -41.22 0.55
CA LYS A 185 -33.38 -40.82 -0.16
C LYS A 185 -33.79 -39.36 0.06
N ASP A 186 -33.29 -38.73 1.11
CA ASP A 186 -33.61 -37.33 1.46
C ASP A 186 -32.66 -36.31 0.79
N LEU A 187 -31.65 -36.80 0.04
CA LEU A 187 -30.64 -35.99 -0.66
C LEU A 187 -30.99 -35.74 -2.15
N ARG A 188 -32.28 -35.64 -2.50
CA ARG A 188 -32.74 -35.37 -3.87
C ARG A 188 -33.23 -33.96 -4.08
#